data_AF-A0A521NQ35-F1
#
_entry.id   AF-A0A521NQ35-F1
#
_cell.length_a   1.000
_cell.length_b   1.000
_cell.length_c   1.000
_cell.angle_alpha   90.00
_cell.angle_beta   90.00
_cell.angle_gamma   90.00
#
_symmetry.space_group_name_H-M   'P 1'
#
loop_
_entity.id
_entity.type
_entity.pdbx_description
1 polymer ?
#
loop_
_entity_poly.entity_id
_entity_poly.type
_entity_poly.pdbx_seq_one_letter_code
_entity_poly.pdbx_strand_id
1 'polypeptide(L)'
;MFTHVTVGANDVEASRKFYDAALGALGHEPGSGPDAKGRYWWRTRMGAFAVGAPIDGGPACHANGGTIGFAAASPEAVDAFHKAGAESGGVAIENPPGFRELPVGKLYLAYLRDPSGNKICALHRPG
;
A
#
# COMPACT_ATOMS: atom_id res chain seq x y z
N MET A 1 -15.07 6.64 3.53
CA MET A 1 -15.97 5.52 3.87
C MET A 1 -15.26 4.51 4.77
N PHE A 2 -14.07 4.01 4.43
CA PHE A 2 -13.37 3.01 5.25
C PHE A 2 -12.82 3.59 6.55
N THR A 3 -13.09 2.92 7.67
CA THR A 3 -12.48 3.24 8.97
C THR A 3 -11.08 2.64 9.06
N HIS A 4 -10.90 1.43 8.54
CA HIS A 4 -9.62 0.77 8.43
C HIS A 4 -9.63 -0.30 7.33
N VAL A 5 -8.42 -0.66 6.88
CA VAL A 5 -8.16 -1.79 5.97
C VAL A 5 -7.03 -2.61 6.59
N THR A 6 -7.15 -3.94 6.58
CA THR A 6 -6.09 -4.85 7.03
C THR A 6 -5.78 -5.84 5.92
N VAL A 7 -4.50 -6.09 5.68
CA VAL A 7 -4.05 -7.14 4.75
C VAL A 7 -3.17 -8.14 5.49
N GLY A 8 -3.21 -9.39 5.05
CA GLY A 8 -2.37 -10.45 5.59
C GLY A 8 -0.93 -10.33 5.08
N ALA A 9 0.03 -10.68 5.93
CA ALA A 9 1.44 -10.83 5.56
C ALA A 9 1.98 -12.19 5.99
N ASN A 10 2.75 -12.84 5.10
CA ASN A 10 3.48 -14.08 5.42
C ASN A 10 4.79 -13.78 6.17
N ASP A 11 5.43 -12.65 5.86
CA ASP A 11 6.54 -12.07 6.62
C ASP A 11 6.14 -10.65 7.03
N VAL A 12 5.76 -10.50 8.30
CA VAL A 12 5.24 -9.23 8.85
C VAL A 12 6.33 -8.15 8.87
N GLU A 13 7.59 -8.51 9.09
CA GLU A 13 8.69 -7.55 9.13
C GLU A 13 9.07 -7.07 7.73
N ALA A 14 9.10 -7.97 6.75
CA ALA A 14 9.30 -7.58 5.35
C ALA A 14 8.17 -6.67 4.86
N SER A 15 6.92 -7.02 5.16
CA SER A 15 5.77 -6.17 4.83
C SER A 15 5.83 -4.83 5.57
N ARG A 16 6.24 -4.77 6.85
CA ARG A 16 6.43 -3.50 7.57
C ARG A 16 7.42 -2.59 6.85
N LYS A 17 8.63 -3.09 6.56
CA LYS A 17 9.67 -2.30 5.87
C LYS A 17 9.19 -1.77 4.53
N PHE A 18 8.50 -2.62 3.77
CA PHE A 18 7.87 -2.23 2.52
C PHE A 18 6.85 -1.11 2.69
N TYR A 19 5.91 -1.24 3.62
CA TYR A 19 4.87 -0.23 3.83
C TYR A 19 5.40 1.05 4.47
N ASP A 20 6.42 0.99 5.33
CA ASP A 20 7.11 2.17 5.85
C ASP A 20 7.77 2.97 4.73
N ALA A 21 8.46 2.30 3.79
CA ALA A 21 9.08 2.97 2.65
C ALA A 21 8.03 3.53 1.67
N ALA A 22 7.06 2.71 1.27
CA ALA A 22 6.05 3.10 0.30
C ALA A 22 5.14 4.21 0.83
N LEU A 23 4.57 4.06 2.03
CA LEU A 23 3.69 5.07 2.63
C LEU A 23 4.47 6.29 3.11
N GLY A 24 5.72 6.13 3.53
CA GLY A 24 6.62 7.24 3.83
C GLY A 24 6.86 8.15 2.63
N ALA A 25 6.98 7.58 1.42
CA ALA A 25 7.07 8.36 0.18
C ALA A 25 5.78 9.15 -0.14
N LEU A 26 4.63 8.78 0.44
CA LEU A 26 3.39 9.54 0.39
C LEU A 26 3.24 10.55 1.54
N GLY A 27 4.24 10.67 2.41
CA GLY A 27 4.25 11.57 3.55
C GLY A 27 3.56 11.03 4.81
N HIS A 28 3.40 9.71 4.92
CA HIS A 28 2.87 9.09 6.14
C HIS A 28 3.97 8.74 7.14
N GLU A 29 3.65 8.84 8.43
CA GLU A 29 4.53 8.38 9.50
C GLU A 29 4.72 6.85 9.48
N PRO A 30 5.87 6.33 9.96
CA PRO A 30 6.11 4.90 10.05
C PRO A 30 5.05 4.15 10.86
N GLY A 31 4.91 2.86 10.55
CA GLY A 31 3.97 1.97 11.20
C GLY A 31 4.27 1.81 12.69
N SER A 32 3.24 2.01 13.51
CA SER A 32 3.29 1.74 14.94
C SER A 32 2.99 0.26 15.24
N GLY A 33 3.75 -0.35 16.14
CA GLY A 33 3.54 -1.75 16.54
C GLY A 33 4.84 -2.48 16.91
N PRO A 34 4.79 -3.83 17.01
CA PRO A 34 3.60 -4.64 16.79
C PRO A 34 2.59 -4.49 17.94
N ASP A 35 1.28 -4.57 17.65
CA ASP A 35 0.26 -4.67 18.69
C ASP A 35 0.26 -6.06 19.35
N ALA A 36 -0.63 -6.28 20.34
CA ALA A 36 -0.73 -7.57 21.04
C ALA A 36 -1.08 -8.77 20.12
N LYS A 37 -1.51 -8.53 18.88
CA LYS A 37 -1.79 -9.55 17.86
C LYS A 37 -0.70 -9.60 16.78
N GLY A 38 0.45 -8.96 16.98
CA GLY A 38 1.56 -8.97 16.04
C GLY A 38 1.36 -8.06 14.82
N ARG A 39 0.49 -7.06 14.87
CA ARG A 39 0.18 -6.20 13.71
C ARG A 39 0.85 -4.83 13.79
N TYR A 40 1.29 -4.34 12.64
CA TYR A 40 1.71 -2.96 12.45
C TYR A 40 0.60 -2.12 11.85
N TRP A 41 0.57 -0.84 12.25
CA TRP A 41 -0.51 0.09 11.92
C TRP A 41 0.00 1.46 11.49
N TRP A 42 -0.46 1.91 10.32
CA TRP A 42 -0.32 3.27 9.81
C TRP A 42 -1.65 3.98 10.02
N ARG A 43 -1.66 4.99 10.90
CA ARG A 43 -2.89 5.69 11.31
C ARG A 43 -2.87 7.12 10.85
N THR A 44 -4.00 7.56 10.31
CA THR A 44 -4.26 8.96 9.97
C THR A 44 -5.55 9.40 10.64
N ARG A 45 -5.85 10.71 10.58
CA ARG A 45 -7.15 11.22 11.02
C ARG A 45 -8.33 10.63 10.23
N MET A 46 -8.11 10.19 8.99
CA MET A 46 -9.17 9.73 8.09
C MET A 46 -9.40 8.22 8.09
N GLY A 47 -8.48 7.45 8.66
CA GLY A 47 -8.54 5.99 8.69
C GLY A 47 -7.20 5.35 8.99
N ALA A 48 -7.18 4.02 9.02
CA ALA A 48 -5.98 3.24 9.32
C ALA A 48 -5.73 2.11 8.32
N PHE A 49 -4.46 1.78 8.12
CA PHE A 49 -4.02 0.62 7.38
C PHE A 49 -3.21 -0.29 8.31
N ALA A 50 -3.39 -1.61 8.18
CA ALA A 50 -2.70 -2.57 9.02
C ALA A 50 -2.17 -3.78 8.24
N VAL A 51 -1.06 -4.30 8.73
CA VAL A 51 -0.45 -5.55 8.27
C VAL A 51 -0.22 -6.47 9.46
N GLY A 52 -0.45 -7.76 9.26
CA GLY A 52 0.00 -8.79 10.19
C GLY A 52 -0.34 -10.19 9.70
N ALA A 53 0.02 -11.21 10.49
CA ALA A 53 -0.30 -12.58 10.17
C ALA A 53 -1.83 -12.82 10.19
N PRO A 54 -2.37 -13.69 9.31
CA PRO A 54 -3.77 -14.09 9.37
C PRO A 54 -4.14 -14.68 10.74
N ILE A 55 -5.30 -14.26 11.27
CA ILE A 55 -5.73 -14.65 12.62
C ILE A 55 -6.17 -16.11 12.73
N ASP A 56 -6.48 -16.75 11.61
CA ASP A 56 -6.85 -18.16 11.51
C ASP A 56 -5.62 -19.08 11.45
N GLY A 57 -4.40 -18.51 11.42
CA GLY A 57 -3.14 -19.25 11.34
C GLY A 57 -2.82 -19.79 9.95
N GLY A 58 -3.65 -19.50 8.93
CA GLY A 58 -3.36 -19.86 7.55
C GLY A 58 -2.28 -18.98 6.92
N PRO A 59 -1.74 -19.37 5.76
CA PRO A 59 -0.87 -18.49 4.99
C PRO A 59 -1.63 -17.26 4.52
N ALA A 60 -0.99 -16.10 4.54
CA ALA A 60 -1.56 -14.90 3.95
C ALA A 60 -1.74 -15.10 2.44
N CYS A 61 -2.91 -14.71 1.95
CA CYS A 61 -3.24 -14.71 0.54
C CYS A 61 -3.74 -13.33 0.12
N HIS A 62 -3.48 -12.99 -1.14
CA HIS A 62 -3.99 -11.76 -1.72
C HIS A 62 -5.41 -11.95 -2.26
N ALA A 63 -6.22 -10.91 -2.18
CA ALA A 63 -7.52 -10.89 -2.84
C ALA A 63 -7.33 -10.79 -4.37
N ASN A 64 -7.67 -11.84 -5.12
CA ASN A 64 -7.68 -11.78 -6.58
C ASN A 64 -8.76 -10.79 -7.06
N GLY A 65 -8.37 -9.77 -7.82
CA GLY A 65 -9.21 -8.62 -8.17
C GLY A 65 -9.27 -7.52 -7.10
N GLY A 66 -8.72 -7.74 -5.90
CA GLY A 66 -8.59 -6.73 -4.86
C GLY A 66 -7.49 -5.72 -5.18
N THR A 67 -7.69 -4.46 -4.78
CA THR A 67 -6.67 -3.40 -4.88
C THR A 67 -6.89 -2.38 -3.77
N ILE A 68 -5.84 -2.07 -3.01
CA ILE A 68 -5.86 -0.99 -2.03
C ILE A 68 -5.19 0.25 -2.62
N GLY A 69 -5.97 1.30 -2.83
CA GLY A 69 -5.50 2.58 -3.35
C GLY A 69 -5.21 3.58 -2.22
N PHE A 70 -3.99 4.10 -2.18
CA PHE A 70 -3.54 5.17 -1.31
C PHE A 70 -3.55 6.50 -2.07
N ALA A 71 -4.03 7.56 -1.43
CA ALA A 71 -4.08 8.88 -2.02
C ALA A 71 -2.68 9.51 -2.03
N ALA A 72 -2.30 10.10 -3.16
CA ALA A 72 -1.04 10.81 -3.34
C ALA A 72 -1.30 12.29 -3.64
N ALA A 73 -0.49 13.15 -3.03
CA ALA A 73 -0.62 14.60 -3.17
C ALA A 73 -0.22 15.10 -4.57
N SER A 74 0.66 14.39 -5.28
CA SER A 74 1.16 14.77 -6.60
C SER A 74 1.62 13.56 -7.43
N PRO A 75 1.85 13.71 -8.75
CA PRO A 75 2.46 12.67 -9.58
C PRO A 75 3.84 12.23 -9.06
N GLU A 76 4.65 13.17 -8.58
CA GLU A 76 5.99 12.88 -8.05
C GLU A 76 5.92 12.01 -6.79
N ALA A 77 4.90 12.20 -5.95
CA ALA A 77 4.66 11.33 -4.79
C ALA A 77 4.28 9.89 -5.23
N VAL A 78 3.54 9.76 -6.33
CA VAL A 78 3.21 8.44 -6.92
C VAL A 78 4.48 7.74 -7.45
N ASP A 79 5.36 8.48 -8.13
CA ASP A 79 6.64 7.95 -8.61
C ASP A 79 7.55 7.53 -7.46
N ALA A 80 7.65 8.36 -6.41
CA ALA A 80 8.42 8.09 -5.21
C ALA A 80 7.89 6.84 -4.48
N PHE A 81 6.57 6.71 -4.33
CA PHE A 81 5.91 5.51 -3.79
C PHE A 81 6.29 4.26 -4.58
N HIS A 82 6.19 4.32 -5.92
CA HIS A 82 6.48 3.19 -6.78
C HIS A 82 7.94 2.74 -6.65
N LYS A 83 8.88 3.70 -6.67
CA LYS A 83 10.31 3.45 -6.51
C LYS A 83 10.63 2.87 -5.13
N ALA A 84 10.20 3.53 -4.05
CA ALA A 84 10.51 3.12 -2.69
C ALA A 84 9.94 1.73 -2.36
N GLY A 85 8.72 1.45 -2.82
CA GLY A 85 8.11 0.14 -2.64
C GLY A 85 8.84 -0.96 -3.41
N ALA A 86 9.24 -0.71 -4.67
CA ALA A 86 10.01 -1.68 -5.46
C ALA A 86 11.40 -1.97 -4.84
N GLU A 87 12.09 -0.95 -4.33
CA GLU A 87 13.38 -1.09 -3.64
C GLU A 87 13.26 -1.82 -2.30
N SER A 88 12.06 -1.83 -1.71
CA SER A 88 11.78 -2.41 -0.39
C SER A 88 11.08 -3.78 -0.48
N GLY A 89 11.29 -4.51 -1.57
CA GLY A 89 10.79 -5.89 -1.74
C GLY A 89 9.40 -6.01 -2.37
N GLY A 90 8.83 -4.89 -2.84
CA GLY A 90 7.64 -4.92 -3.69
C GLY A 90 7.96 -5.27 -5.14
N VAL A 91 6.93 -5.67 -5.88
CA VAL A 91 7.03 -5.99 -7.30
C VAL A 91 6.21 -4.98 -8.11
N ALA A 92 6.89 -4.26 -9.01
CA ALA A 92 6.24 -3.42 -10.02
C ALA A 92 5.36 -4.28 -10.93
N ILE A 93 4.12 -3.84 -11.14
CA ILE A 93 3.14 -4.55 -11.95
C ILE A 93 2.39 -3.59 -12.88
N GLU A 94 1.78 -4.15 -13.92
CA GLU A 94 1.08 -3.40 -14.97
C GLU A 94 2.00 -2.42 -15.73
N ASN A 95 1.43 -1.32 -16.22
CA ASN A 95 2.13 -0.22 -16.85
C ASN A 95 2.90 0.60 -15.80
N PRO A 96 4.05 1.20 -16.19
CA PRO A 96 4.78 2.15 -15.37
C PRO A 96 3.91 3.29 -14.80
N PRO A 97 4.38 3.99 -13.75
CA PRO A 97 3.74 5.20 -13.26
C PRO A 97 3.41 6.18 -14.38
N GLY A 98 2.19 6.71 -14.38
CA GLY A 98 1.77 7.61 -15.45
C GLY A 98 0.30 7.98 -15.43
N PHE A 99 -0.04 8.94 -16.29
CA PHE A 99 -1.43 9.35 -16.51
C PHE A 99 -2.22 8.28 -17.25
N ARG A 100 -3.43 8.02 -16.78
CA ARG A 100 -4.41 7.13 -17.40
C ARG A 100 -5.74 7.88 -17.55
N GLU A 101 -6.28 7.87 -18.77
CA GLU A 101 -7.64 8.33 -19.03
C GLU A 101 -8.61 7.20 -18.68
N LEU A 102 -9.42 7.41 -17.65
CA LEU A 102 -10.40 6.44 -17.16
C LEU A 102 -11.80 7.06 -17.23
N PRO A 103 -12.89 6.26 -17.15
CA PRO A 103 -14.26 6.80 -17.12
C PRO A 103 -14.49 7.81 -15.98
N VAL A 104 -13.66 7.73 -14.94
CA VAL A 104 -13.66 8.64 -13.79
C VAL A 104 -12.80 9.88 -14.00
N GLY A 105 -12.22 10.11 -15.18
CA GLY A 105 -11.31 11.20 -15.51
C GLY A 105 -9.83 10.80 -15.55
N LYS A 106 -8.97 11.80 -15.81
CA LYS A 106 -7.52 11.65 -15.87
C LYS A 106 -6.95 11.43 -14.47
N LEU A 107 -6.23 10.33 -14.27
CA LEU A 107 -5.60 9.96 -13.00
C LEU A 107 -4.12 9.66 -13.22
N TYR A 108 -3.26 9.99 -12.27
CA TYR A 108 -1.87 9.53 -12.25
C TYR A 108 -1.75 8.35 -11.28
N LEU A 109 -1.30 7.20 -11.78
CA LEU A 109 -1.39 5.92 -11.07
C LEU A 109 -0.09 5.14 -11.16
N ALA A 110 0.26 4.45 -10.07
CA ALA A 110 1.29 3.42 -10.05
C ALA A 110 0.84 2.22 -9.20
N TYR A 111 1.23 1.02 -9.61
CA TYR A 111 0.81 -0.23 -8.97
C TYR A 111 1.99 -1.07 -8.53
N LEU A 112 1.86 -1.67 -7.35
CA LEU A 112 2.83 -2.62 -6.79
C LEU A 112 2.09 -3.84 -6.24
N ARG A 113 2.80 -4.96 -6.14
CA ARG A 113 2.49 -6.00 -5.17
C ARG A 113 3.41 -5.87 -3.98
N ASP A 114 2.84 -5.96 -2.78
CA ASP A 114 3.63 -6.08 -1.55
C ASP A 114 4.35 -7.45 -1.47
N PRO A 115 5.21 -7.68 -0.47
CA PRO A 115 5.92 -8.95 -0.30
C PRO A 115 5.01 -10.20 -0.15
N SER A 116 3.74 -10.00 0.20
CA SER A 116 2.75 -11.07 0.34
C SER A 116 1.78 -11.16 -0.84
N GLY A 117 2.04 -10.41 -1.91
CA GLY A 117 1.27 -10.41 -3.15
C GLY A 117 0.04 -9.52 -3.16
N ASN A 118 -0.23 -8.75 -2.09
CA ASN A 118 -1.33 -7.81 -2.03
C ASN A 118 -1.13 -6.70 -3.06
N LYS A 119 -2.10 -6.50 -3.95
CA LYS A 119 -2.05 -5.44 -4.95
C LYS A 119 -2.39 -4.10 -4.31
N ILE A 120 -1.46 -3.16 -4.39
CA ILE A 120 -1.62 -1.79 -3.91
C ILE A 120 -1.38 -0.78 -5.03
N CYS A 121 -1.90 0.42 -4.84
CA CYS A 121 -1.83 1.51 -5.81
C CYS A 121 -1.61 2.84 -5.09
N ALA A 122 -0.80 3.72 -5.68
CA ALA A 122 -0.83 5.14 -5.34
C ALA A 122 -1.58 5.89 -6.43
N LEU A 123 -2.52 6.74 -6.03
CA LEU A 123 -3.41 7.47 -6.91
C LEU A 123 -3.34 8.96 -6.62
N HIS A 124 -2.98 9.71 -7.64
CA HIS A 124 -3.13 11.16 -7.66
C HIS A 124 -4.22 11.55 -8.66
N ARG A 125 -5.17 12.37 -8.19
CA ARG A 125 -6.21 12.97 -9.01
C ARG A 125 -5.86 14.44 -9.22
N PRO A 126 -5.57 14.88 -10.45
CA PRO A 126 -5.38 16.29 -10.77
C PRO A 126 -6.66 17.06 -10.41
N GLY A 127 -6.47 18.18 -9.72
CA GLY A 127 -7.52 19.16 -9.43
C GLY A 127 -7.65 20.18 -10.54
#